data_AF-A0AAU9V950-F1
#
_entry.id   AF-A0AAU9V950-F1
#
_cell.length_a   1.000
_cell.length_b   1.000
_cell.length_c   1.000
_cell.angle_alpha   90.00
_cell.angle_beta   90.00
_cell.angle_gamma   90.00
#
_symmetry.space_group_name_H-M   'P 1'
#
loop_
_entity.id
_entity.type
_entity.pdbx_description
1 polymer ?
#
loop_
_entity_poly.entity_id
_entity_poly.type
_entity_poly.pdbx_seq_one_letter_code
_entity_poly.pdbx_strand_id
1 'polypeptide(L)'
;MNSNWNKNRMRGGNNRGRGYGRGRGSGGFWPQRGFRGSRGYNRGGDRSNYDKINFDGNNYNQQWTHKEKRTTPSKKLSEKDIGVTEYLSEHEGFNGIIKSRYSDFQVSEINEEGEVAKLTDLSPPEPPADIEVMEDEDLLNKYNLEILPMDTWDNINKISIATDNSVEPVKIDVTGMSKEDRTKIHDTVKKAFGESVVGSTITENDKKFVVFDKYRKGVRIDTRVKWVWPGEYVRFVLYKENCDTMVAAQRLAERLRLNIRPSMVGYAGTKDRRAKTAQWFSLRKVDPRKVAAAGRELRDIRVGNYRFSDRNLRLGMLSGNVFRICLRNVTASDECITRACDLLRRNGFVNYYGLQRFGSRLDMPTYEIGKRLLRADLGEVRASNNN
;
A
#
# COMPACT_ATOMS: atom_id res chain seq x y z
N MET A 1 -5.23 -2.72 -47.18
CA MET A 1 -6.52 -2.39 -47.81
C MET A 1 -7.58 -3.26 -47.12
N ASN A 2 -8.25 -2.74 -46.07
CA ASN A 2 -9.60 -2.15 -46.12
C ASN A 2 -10.62 -3.05 -46.88
N SER A 3 -11.82 -3.36 -46.40
CA SER A 3 -12.63 -2.78 -45.32
C SER A 3 -14.00 -3.46 -45.30
N ASN A 4 -14.73 -3.23 -44.20
CA ASN A 4 -16.20 -3.16 -44.09
C ASN A 4 -17.02 -4.43 -43.89
N TRP A 5 -17.49 -4.55 -42.64
CA TRP A 5 -18.69 -5.28 -42.26
C TRP A 5 -19.88 -4.33 -42.16
N ASN A 6 -21.02 -4.81 -42.66
CA ASN A 6 -22.27 -4.08 -42.86
C ASN A 6 -23.28 -4.39 -41.73
N LYS A 7 -24.22 -3.46 -41.56
CA LYS A 7 -25.36 -3.44 -40.63
C LYS A 7 -26.37 -4.56 -40.92
N ASN A 8 -27.06 -5.11 -39.90
CA ASN A 8 -28.52 -4.93 -39.65
C ASN A 8 -29.16 -5.93 -38.63
N ARG A 9 -30.26 -5.45 -38.03
CA ARG A 9 -31.44 -6.12 -37.41
C ARG A 9 -31.62 -6.15 -35.87
N MET A 10 -32.33 -5.11 -35.42
CA MET A 10 -33.56 -5.00 -34.59
C MET A 10 -34.18 -6.17 -33.77
N ARG A 11 -34.90 -5.70 -32.71
CA ARG A 11 -35.98 -6.27 -31.84
C ARG A 11 -35.47 -7.02 -30.60
N GLY A 12 -35.96 -6.82 -29.37
CA GLY A 12 -37.10 -6.09 -28.81
C GLY A 12 -36.97 -6.09 -27.27
N GLY A 13 -37.61 -5.14 -26.59
CA GLY A 13 -37.28 -4.74 -25.21
C GLY A 13 -37.80 -5.60 -24.05
N ASN A 14 -37.42 -5.21 -22.83
CA ASN A 14 -38.37 -5.05 -21.74
C ASN A 14 -37.82 -4.12 -20.65
N ASN A 15 -38.63 -3.11 -20.33
CA ASN A 15 -38.38 -2.01 -19.43
C ASN A 15 -39.08 -2.32 -18.09
N ARG A 16 -38.35 -2.42 -16.96
CA ARG A 16 -38.92 -2.33 -15.61
C ARG A 16 -37.93 -1.68 -14.65
N GLY A 17 -38.12 -0.39 -14.43
CA GLY A 17 -37.54 0.35 -13.31
C GLY A 17 -38.27 0.07 -11.99
N ARG A 18 -37.50 0.16 -10.89
CA ARG A 18 -37.95 0.42 -9.51
C ARG A 18 -36.77 1.18 -8.87
N GLY A 19 -36.88 2.39 -8.33
CA GLY A 19 -38.01 3.03 -7.66
C GLY A 19 -37.59 3.27 -6.21
N TYR A 20 -37.13 4.50 -5.91
CA TYR A 20 -36.74 4.96 -4.58
C TYR A 20 -37.95 5.03 -3.65
N GLY A 21 -37.84 4.49 -2.44
CA GLY A 21 -38.83 4.62 -1.38
C GLY A 21 -38.19 5.06 -0.07
N ARG A 22 -38.41 6.32 0.31
CA ARG A 22 -38.13 6.85 1.66
C ARG A 22 -39.30 6.46 2.57
N GLY A 23 -39.01 5.78 3.68
CA GLY A 23 -39.98 5.51 4.77
C GLY A 23 -39.52 6.15 6.08
N ARG A 24 -40.37 7.05 6.62
CA ARG A 24 -40.28 7.61 7.98
C ARG A 24 -41.01 6.69 8.98
N GLY A 25 -40.46 6.58 10.19
CA GLY A 25 -41.13 6.10 11.42
C GLY A 25 -40.11 6.15 12.56
N SER A 26 -40.15 7.10 13.50
CA SER A 26 -41.08 7.29 14.63
C SER A 26 -40.97 6.21 15.71
N GLY A 27 -40.48 6.61 16.91
CA GLY A 27 -41.09 6.18 18.18
C GLY A 27 -40.25 5.33 19.15
N GLY A 28 -39.78 5.96 20.23
CA GLY A 28 -39.60 5.39 21.59
C GLY A 28 -38.31 4.60 21.85
N PHE A 29 -37.77 4.51 23.07
CA PHE A 29 -38.09 5.06 24.37
C PHE A 29 -36.86 4.73 25.26
N TRP A 30 -36.27 5.70 25.96
CA TRP A 30 -35.23 5.45 26.98
C TRP A 30 -35.89 5.15 28.33
N PRO A 31 -35.18 4.47 29.25
CA PRO A 31 -35.20 4.99 30.61
C PRO A 31 -33.79 5.13 31.22
N GLN A 32 -33.61 6.29 31.87
CA GLN A 32 -32.57 6.61 32.83
C GLN A 32 -32.69 5.77 34.12
N ARG A 33 -31.54 5.45 34.73
CA ARG A 33 -31.23 5.52 36.17
C ARG A 33 -29.69 5.61 36.26
N GLY A 34 -29.01 6.36 37.13
CA GLY A 34 -29.34 7.20 38.27
C GLY A 34 -27.99 7.53 38.96
N PHE A 35 -27.83 8.76 39.42
CA PHE A 35 -26.63 9.34 40.04
C PHE A 35 -26.36 8.86 41.48
N ARG A 36 -25.07 8.78 41.86
CA ARG A 36 -24.40 9.10 43.15
C ARG A 36 -22.99 8.47 43.11
N GLY A 37 -21.86 9.04 43.50
CA GLY A 37 -21.46 10.29 44.14
C GLY A 37 -20.10 10.07 44.84
N SER A 38 -19.19 11.05 44.74
CA SER A 38 -18.02 11.37 45.60
C SER A 38 -16.71 10.55 45.60
N ARG A 39 -15.67 11.23 45.06
CA ARG A 39 -14.36 11.63 45.63
C ARG A 39 -13.53 10.63 46.47
N GLY A 40 -12.26 10.48 46.03
CA GLY A 40 -11.12 10.15 46.89
C GLY A 40 -9.81 10.07 46.10
N TYR A 41 -8.90 11.04 46.31
CA TYR A 41 -7.53 11.01 45.81
C TYR A 41 -6.71 9.97 46.61
N ASN A 42 -5.87 9.17 45.93
CA ASN A 42 -4.54 8.87 46.47
C ASN A 42 -3.55 8.38 45.39
N ARG A 43 -2.36 8.97 45.43
CA ARG A 43 -1.15 8.55 44.73
C ARG A 43 -0.55 7.32 45.42
N GLY A 44 0.04 6.42 44.64
CA GLY A 44 1.12 5.56 45.13
C GLY A 44 1.14 4.17 44.51
N GLY A 45 2.23 3.87 43.79
CA GLY A 45 2.97 2.63 43.99
C GLY A 45 2.48 1.33 43.35
N ASP A 46 3.30 0.86 42.42
CA ASP A 46 3.61 -0.55 42.14
C ASP A 46 2.69 -1.45 41.30
N ARG A 47 3.26 -1.79 40.14
CA ARG A 47 3.46 -3.14 39.58
C ARG A 47 2.36 -4.19 39.79
N SER A 48 1.87 -4.61 38.63
CA SER A 48 1.63 -5.99 38.17
C SER A 48 0.19 -6.50 38.16
N ASN A 49 -0.13 -7.03 36.97
CA ASN A 49 -1.07 -8.10 36.67
C ASN A 49 -2.55 -7.74 36.45
N TYR A 50 -3.19 -8.59 35.65
CA TYR A 50 -4.57 -8.57 35.14
C TYR A 50 -4.80 -7.65 33.93
N ASP A 51 -5.65 -7.99 32.98
CA ASP A 51 -6.07 -9.26 32.42
C ASP A 51 -6.81 -8.87 31.12
N LYS A 52 -6.98 -9.86 30.26
CA LYS A 52 -8.00 -9.96 29.22
C LYS A 52 -9.10 -8.89 29.22
N ILE A 53 -9.19 -8.11 28.15
CA ILE A 53 -10.47 -7.61 27.66
C ILE A 53 -10.67 -8.15 26.25
N ASN A 54 -11.66 -9.04 26.17
CA ASN A 54 -12.25 -9.57 24.95
C ASN A 54 -12.78 -8.43 24.07
N PHE A 55 -12.44 -8.47 22.79
CA PHE A 55 -13.24 -7.84 21.76
C PHE A 55 -13.58 -8.92 20.74
N ASP A 56 -14.70 -9.59 20.99
CA ASP A 56 -15.31 -10.55 20.08
C ASP A 56 -15.97 -9.83 18.91
N GLY A 57 -15.83 -10.43 17.72
CA GLY A 57 -16.87 -10.39 16.71
C GLY A 57 -16.60 -9.53 15.47
N ASN A 58 -15.75 -10.02 14.56
CA ASN A 58 -16.25 -10.13 13.19
C ASN A 58 -15.71 -11.39 12.48
N ASN A 59 -16.68 -12.17 12.01
CA ASN A 59 -16.62 -13.60 11.80
C ASN A 59 -16.45 -13.89 10.30
N TYR A 60 -15.26 -14.33 9.88
CA TYR A 60 -15.07 -15.03 8.60
C TYR A 60 -14.05 -16.16 8.79
N ASN A 61 -14.55 -17.39 8.73
CA ASN A 61 -13.85 -18.67 8.51
C ASN A 61 -12.87 -19.19 9.60
N GLN A 62 -13.42 -19.52 10.77
CA GLN A 62 -12.88 -20.61 11.60
C GLN A 62 -13.54 -21.96 11.24
N GLN A 63 -13.16 -22.52 10.09
CA GLN A 63 -13.32 -23.95 9.81
C GLN A 63 -11.95 -24.52 9.45
N TRP A 64 -11.13 -24.72 10.48
CA TRP A 64 -9.98 -25.63 10.44
C TRP A 64 -10.03 -26.53 11.68
N THR A 65 -11.13 -27.27 11.81
CA THR A 65 -11.25 -28.37 12.77
C THR A 65 -10.41 -29.54 12.27
N HIS A 66 -9.41 -29.94 13.07
CA HIS A 66 -8.69 -31.22 13.01
C HIS A 66 -8.40 -31.81 11.61
N LYS A 67 -7.32 -31.34 10.96
CA LYS A 67 -6.67 -32.17 9.94
C LYS A 67 -5.90 -33.28 10.65
N GLU A 68 -6.30 -34.53 10.44
CA GLU A 68 -5.49 -35.69 10.81
C GLU A 68 -4.07 -35.53 10.27
N LYS A 69 -3.07 -35.78 11.12
CA LYS A 69 -1.68 -35.87 10.66
C LYS A 69 -1.58 -37.07 9.75
N ARG A 70 -1.57 -36.85 8.43
CA ARG A 70 -1.27 -37.90 7.44
C ARG A 70 0.07 -38.54 7.79
N THR A 71 0.03 -39.82 8.14
CA THR A 71 1.16 -40.66 8.56
C THR A 71 1.98 -41.23 7.39
N THR A 72 1.56 -40.96 6.15
CA THR A 72 2.26 -41.37 4.92
C THR A 72 2.73 -40.12 4.16
N PRO A 73 4.00 -40.03 3.72
CA PRO A 73 4.41 -38.95 2.83
C PRO A 73 3.56 -39.03 1.58
N SER A 74 2.68 -38.04 1.38
CA SER A 74 1.93 -37.93 0.13
C SER A 74 2.95 -37.92 -1.02
N LYS A 75 2.74 -38.77 -2.03
CA LYS A 75 3.49 -38.74 -3.30
C LYS A 75 3.61 -37.26 -3.73
N LYS A 76 4.76 -36.84 -4.26
CA LYS A 76 5.03 -35.47 -4.77
C LYS A 76 5.16 -35.51 -6.30
N LEU A 77 4.68 -34.47 -6.99
CA LEU A 77 4.79 -34.35 -8.45
C LEU A 77 6.27 -34.31 -8.83
N SER A 78 6.66 -35.10 -9.84
CA SER A 78 8.04 -35.13 -10.34
C SER A 78 8.20 -34.29 -11.61
N GLU A 79 9.45 -33.96 -11.96
CA GLU A 79 9.78 -33.23 -13.20
C GLU A 79 9.35 -34.00 -14.47
N LYS A 80 9.46 -35.33 -14.44
CA LYS A 80 8.99 -36.19 -15.55
C LYS A 80 7.48 -36.09 -15.75
N ASP A 81 6.70 -35.97 -14.67
CA ASP A 81 5.24 -35.85 -14.75
C ASP A 81 4.78 -34.54 -15.43
N ILE A 82 5.67 -33.55 -15.56
CA ILE A 82 5.40 -32.25 -16.19
C ILE A 82 6.20 -32.03 -17.49
N GLY A 83 6.84 -33.08 -18.02
CA GLY A 83 7.58 -33.02 -19.28
C GLY A 83 8.96 -32.34 -19.20
N VAL A 84 9.53 -32.22 -18.00
CA VAL A 84 10.92 -31.79 -17.80
C VAL A 84 11.78 -33.05 -17.78
N THR A 85 12.34 -33.41 -18.93
CA THR A 85 13.05 -34.69 -19.12
C THR A 85 14.48 -34.53 -19.62
N GLU A 86 14.78 -33.44 -20.33
CA GLU A 86 16.06 -33.27 -21.02
C GLU A 86 16.97 -32.27 -20.31
N TYR A 87 18.28 -32.50 -20.47
CA TYR A 87 19.32 -31.54 -20.11
C TYR A 87 20.07 -31.11 -21.37
N LEU A 88 20.59 -29.88 -21.37
CA LEU A 88 21.38 -29.35 -22.49
C LEU A 88 22.81 -29.92 -22.53
N SER A 89 23.27 -30.48 -21.41
CA SER A 89 24.62 -31.03 -21.26
C SER A 89 24.56 -32.45 -20.74
N GLU A 90 25.45 -33.29 -21.26
CA GLU A 90 25.70 -34.65 -20.78
C GLU A 90 26.70 -34.69 -19.61
N HIS A 91 27.09 -33.53 -19.08
CA HIS A 91 27.97 -33.44 -17.91
C HIS A 91 27.37 -34.17 -16.71
N GLU A 92 28.22 -34.85 -15.93
CA GLU A 92 27.80 -35.55 -14.72
C GLU A 92 27.09 -34.59 -13.74
N GLY A 93 25.90 -34.99 -13.29
CA GLY A 93 25.14 -34.23 -12.30
C GLY A 93 25.69 -34.43 -10.90
N PHE A 94 25.42 -33.46 -10.02
CA PHE A 94 25.75 -33.58 -8.60
C PHE A 94 24.63 -33.06 -7.72
N ASN A 95 24.63 -33.50 -6.46
CA ASN A 95 23.62 -33.13 -5.49
C ASN A 95 23.98 -31.84 -4.76
N GLY A 96 22.97 -31.05 -4.43
CA GLY A 96 23.08 -29.86 -3.60
C GLY A 96 21.73 -29.48 -3.00
N ILE A 97 21.75 -28.95 -1.78
CA ILE A 97 20.55 -28.52 -1.09
C ILE A 97 20.30 -27.04 -1.41
N ILE A 98 19.23 -26.77 -2.15
CA ILE A 98 18.76 -25.41 -2.44
C ILE A 98 17.81 -24.91 -1.34
N LYS A 99 17.82 -23.60 -1.08
CA LYS A 99 16.91 -22.92 -0.13
C LYS A 99 16.96 -23.53 1.28
N SER A 100 18.12 -24.06 1.71
CA SER A 100 18.32 -24.54 3.09
C SER A 100 17.93 -23.43 4.09
N ARG A 101 18.51 -22.23 3.91
CA ARG A 101 18.04 -20.98 4.50
C ARG A 101 17.37 -20.12 3.43
N TYR A 102 16.42 -19.26 3.82
CA TYR A 102 15.83 -18.30 2.87
C TYR A 102 16.86 -17.28 2.36
N SER A 103 17.94 -17.05 3.10
CA SER A 103 19.05 -16.19 2.70
C SER A 103 19.94 -16.78 1.60
N ASP A 104 19.87 -18.10 1.39
CA ASP A 104 20.61 -18.81 0.34
C ASP A 104 20.02 -18.56 -1.05
N PHE A 105 18.85 -17.92 -1.13
CA PHE A 105 18.17 -17.60 -2.37
C PHE A 105 17.83 -16.11 -2.38
N GLN A 106 18.57 -15.35 -3.18
CA GLN A 106 18.41 -13.90 -3.28
C GLN A 106 17.99 -13.51 -4.68
N VAL A 107 17.03 -12.60 -4.78
CA VAL A 107 16.47 -12.15 -6.06
C VAL A 107 16.42 -10.63 -6.08
N SER A 108 17.09 -10.02 -7.05
CA SER A 108 16.98 -8.59 -7.32
C SER A 108 16.32 -8.38 -8.69
N GLU A 109 15.24 -7.62 -8.72
CA GLU A 109 14.57 -7.26 -9.98
C GLU A 109 15.46 -6.38 -10.85
N ILE A 110 15.34 -6.50 -12.18
CA ILE A 110 15.91 -5.58 -13.16
C ILE A 110 14.75 -4.82 -13.80
N ASN A 111 14.73 -3.49 -13.71
CA ASN A 111 13.68 -2.68 -14.36
C ASN A 111 13.85 -2.65 -15.89
N GLU A 112 12.95 -1.96 -16.58
CA GLU A 112 12.97 -1.83 -18.05
C GLU A 112 14.22 -1.09 -18.54
N GLU A 113 14.80 -0.22 -17.70
CA GLU A 113 16.01 0.53 -17.96
C GLU A 113 17.31 -0.26 -17.68
N GLY A 114 17.20 -1.51 -17.23
CA GLY A 114 18.36 -2.37 -16.92
C GLY A 114 18.96 -2.15 -15.52
N GLU A 115 18.37 -1.31 -14.68
CA GLU A 115 18.82 -1.08 -13.32
C GLU A 115 18.39 -2.21 -12.38
N VAL A 116 19.36 -2.72 -11.63
CA VAL A 116 19.15 -3.77 -10.63
C VAL A 116 18.64 -3.15 -9.32
N ALA A 117 17.47 -3.59 -8.86
CA ALA A 117 16.91 -3.22 -7.57
C ALA A 117 17.86 -3.65 -6.44
N LYS A 118 18.49 -2.66 -5.81
CA LYS A 118 19.36 -2.82 -4.64
C LYS A 118 18.97 -1.77 -3.63
N LEU A 119 18.72 -2.22 -2.40
CA LEU A 119 18.41 -1.32 -1.30
C LEU A 119 19.72 -0.81 -0.69
N THR A 120 20.10 0.42 -1.04
CA THR A 120 21.36 1.05 -0.61
C THR A 120 21.15 2.26 0.29
N ASP A 121 19.98 2.90 0.21
CA ASP A 121 19.62 4.06 1.01
C ASP A 121 18.19 3.92 1.52
N LEU A 122 17.99 4.10 2.82
CA LEU A 122 16.70 4.00 3.49
C LEU A 122 16.07 5.38 3.75
N SER A 123 16.84 6.44 3.56
CA SER A 123 16.47 7.80 3.90
C SER A 123 15.40 8.30 2.93
N PRO A 124 14.25 8.79 3.39
CA PRO A 124 13.32 9.49 2.52
C PRO A 124 13.96 10.80 2.04
N PRO A 125 13.68 11.25 0.80
CA PRO A 125 14.09 12.57 0.36
C PRO A 125 13.41 13.64 1.20
N GLU A 126 14.05 14.80 1.30
CA GLU A 126 13.42 16.00 1.83
C GLU A 126 12.51 16.63 0.76
N PRO A 127 11.37 17.22 1.16
CA PRO A 127 10.50 17.94 0.24
C PRO A 127 11.33 18.94 -0.57
N PRO A 128 11.03 19.15 -1.88
CA PRO A 128 11.61 20.27 -2.58
C PRO A 128 11.36 21.51 -1.74
N ALA A 129 12.40 22.31 -1.52
CA ALA A 129 12.22 23.62 -0.93
C ALA A 129 11.09 24.27 -1.72
N ASP A 130 10.03 24.70 -1.02
CA ASP A 130 9.06 25.59 -1.61
C ASP A 130 9.88 26.69 -2.30
N ILE A 131 9.53 27.06 -3.54
CA ILE A 131 10.08 28.25 -4.21
C ILE A 131 10.28 29.29 -3.12
N GLU A 132 11.53 29.68 -2.87
CA GLU A 132 11.92 30.56 -1.77
C GLU A 132 10.93 31.72 -1.69
N VAL A 133 10.00 31.66 -0.75
CA VAL A 133 9.49 32.88 -0.16
C VAL A 133 10.55 33.17 0.89
N MET A 134 11.45 34.10 0.56
CA MET A 134 12.53 34.59 1.40
C MET A 134 12.17 34.42 2.88
N GLU A 135 12.94 33.59 3.58
CA GLU A 135 12.89 33.53 5.02
C GLU A 135 13.45 34.85 5.55
N ASP A 136 12.57 35.84 5.73
CA ASP A 136 12.90 37.00 6.54
C ASP A 136 12.95 36.55 8.02
N GLU A 137 14.20 36.44 8.44
CA GLU A 137 14.70 36.15 9.76
C GLU A 137 14.38 37.32 10.69
N ASP A 138 13.18 37.33 11.28
CA ASP A 138 12.98 37.95 12.60
C ASP A 138 11.68 37.48 13.27
N LEU A 139 11.81 37.02 14.51
CA LEU A 139 10.77 36.35 15.33
C LEU A 139 9.64 37.29 15.83
N LEU A 140 9.45 38.45 15.19
CA LEU A 140 8.23 39.27 15.24
C LEU A 140 7.16 38.79 14.21
N ASN A 141 7.53 37.84 13.34
CA ASN A 141 6.76 37.30 12.21
C ASN A 141 5.59 36.32 12.53
N LYS A 142 4.97 36.35 13.71
CA LYS A 142 3.73 35.57 13.92
C LYS A 142 2.57 36.14 13.08
N TYR A 143 2.62 37.44 12.83
CA TYR A 143 1.59 38.21 12.15
C TYR A 143 2.20 38.92 10.95
N ASN A 144 2.07 38.33 9.75
CA ASN A 144 2.53 38.99 8.53
C ASN A 144 1.59 40.16 8.22
N LEU A 145 2.07 41.38 8.48
CA LEU A 145 1.33 42.64 8.32
C LEU A 145 1.17 43.07 6.86
N GLU A 146 1.98 42.54 5.95
CA GLU A 146 1.83 42.74 4.51
C GLU A 146 0.63 41.96 3.96
N ILE A 147 0.27 40.84 4.61
CA ILE A 147 -0.82 39.96 4.20
C ILE A 147 -2.13 40.31 4.90
N LEU A 148 -2.11 40.60 6.21
CA LEU A 148 -3.29 40.97 6.99
C LEU A 148 -2.99 42.11 7.98
N PRO A 149 -3.90 43.09 8.15
CA PRO A 149 -3.76 44.13 9.16
C PRO A 149 -3.67 43.57 10.59
N MET A 150 -2.97 44.27 11.49
CA MET A 150 -2.80 43.85 12.89
C MET A 150 -4.14 43.62 13.60
N ASP A 151 -5.15 44.47 13.35
CA ASP A 151 -6.48 44.32 13.92
C ASP A 151 -7.14 42.99 13.55
N THR A 152 -6.87 42.49 12.34
CA THR A 152 -7.38 41.19 11.88
C THR A 152 -6.67 40.05 12.61
N TRP A 153 -5.35 40.17 12.79
CA TRP A 153 -4.56 39.21 13.55
C TRP A 153 -5.00 39.11 15.01
N ASP A 154 -5.25 40.25 15.65
CA ASP A 154 -5.75 40.30 17.03
C ASP A 154 -7.12 39.65 17.17
N ASN A 155 -8.01 39.86 16.20
CA ASN A 155 -9.33 39.23 16.20
C ASN A 155 -9.25 37.71 15.99
N ILE A 156 -8.36 37.22 15.13
CA ILE A 156 -8.12 35.78 14.96
C ILE A 156 -7.48 35.17 16.23
N ASN A 157 -6.56 35.90 16.88
CA ASN A 157 -5.95 35.46 18.12
C ASN A 157 -6.99 35.35 19.26
N LYS A 158 -7.91 36.31 19.36
CA LYS A 158 -9.07 36.25 20.28
C LYS A 158 -9.92 35.00 20.05
N ILE A 159 -10.21 34.64 18.80
CA ILE A 159 -10.92 33.39 18.45
C ILE A 159 -10.15 32.16 18.94
N SER A 160 -8.82 32.14 18.75
CA SER A 160 -7.98 30.99 19.11
C SER A 160 -7.89 30.73 20.61
N ILE A 161 -7.93 31.79 21.44
CA ILE A 161 -7.77 31.71 22.90
C ILE A 161 -9.12 31.59 23.63
N ALA A 162 -10.22 32.01 22.99
CA ALA A 162 -11.54 32.00 23.61
C ALA A 162 -11.94 30.62 24.10
N THR A 163 -12.41 30.54 25.35
CA THR A 163 -12.87 29.30 25.99
C THR A 163 -14.31 28.93 25.65
N ASP A 164 -15.12 29.90 25.23
CA ASP A 164 -16.54 29.72 24.86
C ASP A 164 -16.74 29.70 23.33
N ASN A 165 -17.85 29.12 22.86
CA ASN A 165 -18.19 28.97 21.43
C ASN A 165 -18.98 30.17 20.87
N SER A 166 -19.08 31.24 21.65
CA SER A 166 -19.85 32.46 21.38
C SER A 166 -19.09 33.52 20.57
N VAL A 167 -17.84 33.25 20.17
CA VAL A 167 -17.03 34.21 19.40
C VAL A 167 -17.42 34.20 17.93
N GLU A 168 -17.68 35.39 17.39
CA GLU A 168 -18.02 35.58 15.99
C GLU A 168 -16.82 35.27 15.06
N PRO A 169 -17.04 34.61 13.91
CA PRO A 169 -15.99 34.37 12.93
C PRO A 169 -15.42 35.66 12.36
N VAL A 170 -14.11 35.71 12.14
CA VAL A 170 -13.44 36.83 11.46
C VAL A 170 -13.67 36.69 9.96
N LYS A 171 -14.35 37.66 9.34
CA LYS A 171 -14.57 37.74 7.89
C LYS A 171 -13.65 38.79 7.26
N ILE A 172 -12.94 38.41 6.21
CA ILE A 172 -11.99 39.27 5.46
C ILE A 172 -12.49 39.36 4.03
N ASP A 173 -12.79 40.57 3.54
CA ASP A 173 -13.22 40.80 2.15
C ASP A 173 -12.03 40.61 1.20
N VAL A 174 -12.16 39.65 0.28
CA VAL A 174 -11.14 39.26 -0.71
C VAL A 174 -11.71 39.30 -2.14
N THR A 175 -12.75 40.10 -2.38
CA THR A 175 -13.52 40.13 -3.63
C THR A 175 -12.65 40.46 -4.87
N GLY A 176 -11.57 41.22 -4.70
CA GLY A 176 -10.60 41.56 -5.75
C GLY A 176 -9.32 40.72 -5.78
N MET A 177 -9.15 39.74 -4.89
CA MET A 177 -7.90 38.99 -4.75
C MET A 177 -7.86 37.73 -5.64
N SER A 178 -6.66 37.40 -6.12
CA SER A 178 -6.41 36.20 -6.91
C SER A 178 -6.66 34.92 -6.08
N LYS A 179 -6.65 33.75 -6.74
CA LYS A 179 -6.71 32.47 -6.01
C LYS A 179 -5.41 32.23 -5.25
N GLU A 180 -4.27 32.64 -5.79
CA GLU A 180 -2.97 32.55 -5.13
C GLU A 180 -2.96 33.37 -3.84
N ASP A 181 -3.42 34.63 -3.86
CA ASP A 181 -3.36 35.52 -2.70
C ASP A 181 -4.33 35.09 -1.60
N ARG A 182 -5.51 34.60 -1.96
CA ARG A 182 -6.42 33.97 -0.99
C ARG A 182 -5.80 32.73 -0.34
N THR A 183 -5.01 31.96 -1.11
CA THR A 183 -4.31 30.79 -0.59
C THR A 183 -3.19 31.20 0.37
N LYS A 184 -2.44 32.26 0.05
CA LYS A 184 -1.44 32.85 0.97
C LYS A 184 -2.07 33.24 2.31
N ILE A 185 -3.22 33.92 2.30
CA ILE A 185 -3.94 34.28 3.54
C ILE A 185 -4.27 33.04 4.39
N HIS A 186 -4.80 31.97 3.77
CA HIS A 186 -5.07 30.70 4.47
C HIS A 186 -3.80 30.07 5.05
N ASP A 187 -2.72 30.03 4.27
CA ASP A 187 -1.46 29.39 4.66
C ASP A 187 -0.77 30.17 5.80
N THR A 188 -0.74 31.50 5.75
CA THR A 188 -0.15 32.34 6.79
C THR A 188 -0.89 32.21 8.12
N VAL A 189 -2.23 32.24 8.10
CA VAL A 189 -3.04 32.08 9.31
C VAL A 189 -2.91 30.66 9.88
N LYS A 190 -2.85 29.64 9.01
CA LYS A 190 -2.60 28.25 9.42
C LYS A 190 -1.21 28.06 10.03
N LYS A 191 -0.18 28.74 9.51
CA LYS A 191 1.18 28.73 10.07
C LYS A 191 1.22 29.39 11.47
N ALA A 192 0.45 30.47 11.66
CA ALA A 192 0.42 31.21 12.93
C ALA A 192 -0.39 30.54 14.05
N PHE A 193 -1.50 29.86 13.72
CA PHE A 193 -2.47 29.33 14.70
C PHE A 193 -2.67 27.80 14.65
N GLY A 194 -2.07 27.10 13.70
CA GLY A 194 -2.13 25.65 13.59
C GLY A 194 -3.56 25.11 13.46
N GLU A 195 -3.90 24.08 14.25
CA GLU A 195 -5.22 23.43 14.21
C GLU A 195 -6.31 24.16 15.02
N SER A 196 -5.97 25.24 15.74
CA SER A 196 -6.92 25.94 16.61
C SER A 196 -7.95 26.80 15.85
N VAL A 197 -7.63 27.16 14.60
CA VAL A 197 -8.44 28.03 13.73
C VAL A 197 -8.63 27.34 12.38
N VAL A 198 -9.85 27.40 11.83
CA VAL A 198 -10.19 26.86 10.51
C VAL A 198 -10.56 28.00 9.58
N GLY A 199 -9.85 28.10 8.46
CA GLY A 199 -10.16 29.00 7.37
C GLY A 199 -11.08 28.37 6.33
N SER A 200 -12.08 29.12 5.87
CA SER A 200 -12.90 28.78 4.71
C SER A 200 -13.10 29.99 3.79
N THR A 201 -13.31 29.77 2.50
CA THR A 201 -13.64 30.86 1.56
C THR A 201 -15.11 30.75 1.19
N ILE A 202 -15.90 31.78 1.48
CA ILE A 202 -17.33 31.85 1.16
C ILE A 202 -17.62 32.96 0.14
N THR A 203 -18.73 32.87 -0.56
CA THR A 203 -19.22 33.91 -1.47
C THR A 203 -20.61 34.33 -1.00
N GLU A 204 -20.77 35.60 -0.62
CA GLU A 204 -22.02 36.20 -0.13
C GLU A 204 -22.26 37.49 -0.94
N ASN A 205 -23.43 37.63 -1.56
CA ASN A 205 -23.85 38.84 -2.31
C ASN A 205 -22.78 39.37 -3.30
N ASP A 206 -22.28 38.48 -4.16
CA ASP A 206 -21.20 38.75 -5.15
C ASP A 206 -19.85 39.20 -4.59
N LYS A 207 -19.70 39.18 -3.25
CA LYS A 207 -18.42 39.38 -2.57
C LYS A 207 -17.83 38.06 -2.10
N LYS A 208 -16.51 37.94 -2.14
CA LYS A 208 -15.78 36.77 -1.64
C LYS A 208 -15.17 37.12 -0.30
N PHE A 209 -15.36 36.25 0.68
CA PHE A 209 -14.79 36.40 2.01
C PHE A 209 -13.92 35.20 2.37
N VAL A 210 -12.77 35.46 2.98
CA VAL A 210 -12.05 34.44 3.77
C VAL A 210 -12.55 34.56 5.21
N VAL A 211 -13.05 33.45 5.75
CA VAL A 211 -13.65 33.39 7.08
C VAL A 211 -12.84 32.44 7.95
N PHE A 212 -12.38 32.96 9.08
CA PHE A 212 -11.67 32.20 10.11
C PHE A 212 -12.58 31.99 11.31
N ASP A 213 -12.77 30.73 11.69
CA ASP A 213 -13.57 30.32 12.85
C ASP A 213 -12.74 29.38 13.75
N LYS A 214 -13.11 29.27 15.02
CA LYS A 214 -12.48 28.35 15.96
C LYS A 214 -12.70 26.92 15.50
N TYR A 215 -11.67 26.07 15.64
CA TYR A 215 -11.86 24.65 15.41
C TYR A 215 -12.89 24.05 16.39
N ARG A 216 -13.90 23.38 15.83
CA ARG A 216 -14.92 22.64 16.58
C ARG A 216 -14.90 21.17 16.17
N LYS A 217 -15.14 20.28 17.13
CA LYS A 217 -15.26 18.83 16.87
C LYS A 217 -16.41 18.59 15.88
N GLY A 218 -16.08 18.18 14.65
CA GLY A 218 -17.04 18.01 13.55
C GLY A 218 -16.82 18.93 12.35
N VAL A 219 -15.95 19.95 12.47
CA VAL A 219 -15.54 20.79 11.33
C VAL A 219 -14.58 19.99 10.44
N ARG A 220 -14.89 19.91 9.15
CA ARG A 220 -14.09 19.18 8.17
C ARG A 220 -12.78 19.93 7.92
N ILE A 221 -11.71 19.54 8.60
CA ILE A 221 -10.36 20.02 8.31
C ILE A 221 -9.94 19.48 6.95
N ASP A 222 -9.46 20.36 6.07
CA ASP A 222 -8.81 19.95 4.84
C ASP A 222 -7.42 19.39 5.13
N THR A 223 -7.34 18.08 5.30
CA THR A 223 -6.09 17.34 5.53
C THR A 223 -5.35 16.99 4.24
N ARG A 224 -5.75 17.55 3.08
CA ARG A 224 -5.08 17.31 1.80
C ARG A 224 -3.69 17.92 1.85
N VAL A 225 -2.68 17.08 2.00
CA VAL A 225 -1.28 17.45 1.81
C VAL A 225 -1.10 17.86 0.35
N LYS A 226 -0.71 19.12 0.12
CA LYS A 226 -0.34 19.60 -1.22
C LYS A 226 0.80 18.70 -1.72
N TRP A 227 0.61 18.10 -2.89
CA TRP A 227 1.64 17.26 -3.49
C TRP A 227 2.74 18.15 -4.05
N VAL A 228 3.90 18.13 -3.41
CA VAL A 228 5.06 18.99 -3.73
C VAL A 228 6.16 18.27 -4.49
N TRP A 229 6.02 16.96 -4.70
CA TRP A 229 7.05 16.14 -5.31
C TRP A 229 6.96 16.15 -6.84
N PRO A 230 8.10 16.03 -7.55
CA PRO A 230 8.09 15.87 -9.00
C PRO A 230 7.37 14.56 -9.35
N GLY A 231 6.44 14.56 -10.30
CA GLY A 231 5.71 13.37 -10.75
C GLY A 231 4.63 12.85 -9.81
N GLU A 232 3.64 12.10 -10.33
CA GLU A 232 2.48 11.66 -9.54
C GLU A 232 2.73 10.47 -8.59
N TYR A 233 3.79 9.71 -8.81
CA TYR A 233 4.09 8.47 -8.09
C TYR A 233 5.45 8.54 -7.43
N VAL A 234 5.50 8.12 -6.16
CA VAL A 234 6.75 7.71 -5.52
C VAL A 234 7.06 6.28 -5.95
N ARG A 235 8.24 6.05 -6.50
CA ARG A 235 8.85 4.74 -6.72
C ARG A 235 9.89 4.50 -5.64
N PHE A 236 10.03 3.27 -5.20
CA PHE A 236 11.00 2.89 -4.18
C PHE A 236 11.37 1.42 -4.32
N VAL A 237 12.54 1.03 -3.84
CA VAL A 237 12.92 -0.37 -3.70
C VAL A 237 12.29 -0.90 -2.42
N LEU A 238 11.56 -2.01 -2.53
CA LEU A 238 11.10 -2.81 -1.41
C LEU A 238 11.99 -4.06 -1.30
N TYR A 239 12.63 -4.20 -0.15
CA TYR A 239 13.32 -5.41 0.27
C TYR A 239 12.44 -6.20 1.24
N LYS A 240 12.29 -7.50 1.02
CA LYS A 240 11.53 -8.40 1.90
C LYS A 240 12.28 -9.70 2.18
N GLU A 241 12.10 -10.24 3.37
CA GLU A 241 12.66 -11.52 3.80
C GLU A 241 11.55 -12.51 4.13
N ASN A 242 11.60 -13.72 3.55
CA ASN A 242 10.67 -14.81 3.85
C ASN A 242 9.17 -14.44 3.76
N CYS A 243 8.84 -13.47 2.90
CA CYS A 243 7.53 -12.83 2.81
C CYS A 243 7.07 -12.82 1.35
N ASP A 244 5.78 -13.01 1.11
CA ASP A 244 5.19 -12.95 -0.23
C ASP A 244 5.06 -11.49 -0.69
N THR A 245 5.21 -11.21 -1.99
CA THR A 245 5.11 -9.84 -2.53
C THR A 245 3.75 -9.21 -2.24
N MET A 246 2.65 -9.97 -2.40
CA MET A 246 1.31 -9.45 -2.15
C MET A 246 1.06 -9.19 -0.66
N VAL A 247 1.56 -10.07 0.21
CA VAL A 247 1.50 -9.88 1.67
C VAL A 247 2.32 -8.66 2.10
N ALA A 248 3.50 -8.45 1.50
CA ALA A 248 4.30 -7.26 1.75
C ALA A 248 3.57 -5.97 1.32
N ALA A 249 2.95 -5.99 0.14
CA ALA A 249 2.15 -4.87 -0.36
C ALA A 249 0.96 -4.56 0.56
N GLN A 250 0.23 -5.58 1.01
CA GLN A 250 -0.89 -5.44 1.94
C GLN A 250 -0.43 -4.84 3.27
N ARG A 251 0.61 -5.40 3.89
CA ARG A 251 1.13 -4.93 5.18
C ARG A 251 1.62 -3.49 5.09
N LEU A 252 2.29 -3.12 4.00
CA LEU A 252 2.71 -1.73 3.78
C LEU A 252 1.50 -0.79 3.67
N ALA A 253 0.47 -1.18 2.90
CA ALA A 253 -0.76 -0.40 2.74
C ALA A 253 -1.51 -0.20 4.07
N GLU A 254 -1.60 -1.24 4.89
CA GLU A 254 -2.21 -1.18 6.23
C GLU A 254 -1.45 -0.20 7.14
N ARG A 255 -0.11 -0.22 7.11
CA ARG A 255 0.72 0.69 7.93
C ARG A 255 0.68 2.13 7.49
N LEU A 256 0.43 2.41 6.21
CA LEU A 256 0.27 3.77 5.73
C LEU A 256 -0.96 4.48 6.31
N ARG A 257 -2.00 3.75 6.75
CA ARG A 257 -3.25 4.32 7.34
C ARG A 257 -3.94 5.38 6.47
N LEU A 258 -3.79 5.29 5.15
CA LEU A 258 -4.31 6.23 4.17
C LEU A 258 -5.47 5.66 3.33
N ASN A 259 -6.18 4.63 3.82
CA ASN A 259 -7.17 3.86 3.05
C ASN A 259 -6.64 3.37 1.70
N ILE A 260 -5.33 3.10 1.62
CA ILE A 260 -4.68 2.55 0.44
C ILE A 260 -5.08 1.08 0.34
N ARG A 261 -5.68 0.71 -0.78
CA ARG A 261 -5.98 -0.70 -1.06
C ARG A 261 -4.70 -1.38 -1.56
N PRO A 262 -4.47 -2.68 -1.27
CA PRO A 262 -3.30 -3.39 -1.79
C PRO A 262 -3.18 -3.30 -3.33
N SER A 263 -4.29 -3.21 -4.05
CA SER A 263 -4.33 -3.03 -5.51
C SER A 263 -3.80 -1.68 -6.01
N MET A 264 -3.64 -0.69 -5.12
CA MET A 264 -3.06 0.62 -5.44
C MET A 264 -1.53 0.63 -5.28
N VAL A 265 -0.97 -0.41 -4.67
CA VAL A 265 0.47 -0.62 -4.55
C VAL A 265 0.96 -1.25 -5.85
N GLY A 266 1.66 -0.47 -6.67
CA GLY A 266 2.22 -0.95 -7.93
C GLY A 266 3.49 -1.76 -7.72
N TYR A 267 3.68 -2.84 -8.48
CA TYR A 267 4.90 -3.62 -8.58
C TYR A 267 4.91 -4.38 -9.93
N ALA A 268 6.10 -4.71 -10.44
CA ALA A 268 6.24 -5.28 -11.77
C ALA A 268 6.07 -6.81 -11.84
N GLY A 269 6.24 -7.50 -10.70
CA GLY A 269 5.98 -8.93 -10.60
C GLY A 269 6.10 -9.44 -9.16
N THR A 270 5.59 -10.65 -8.93
CA THR A 270 5.76 -11.34 -7.64
C THR A 270 7.12 -12.04 -7.58
N LYS A 271 7.75 -12.03 -6.41
CA LYS A 271 9.03 -12.72 -6.17
C LYS A 271 8.85 -13.77 -5.08
N ASP A 272 9.73 -14.78 -5.06
CA ASP A 272 9.70 -15.89 -4.12
C ASP A 272 9.44 -15.46 -2.66
N ARG A 273 8.54 -16.19 -1.99
CA ARG A 273 8.30 -16.02 -0.55
C ARG A 273 9.55 -16.42 0.23
N ARG A 274 10.04 -17.66 0.06
CA ARG A 274 11.19 -18.21 0.79
C ARG A 274 12.51 -17.75 0.16
N ALA A 275 12.78 -16.46 0.25
CA ALA A 275 13.94 -15.79 -0.31
C ALA A 275 14.22 -14.45 0.41
N LYS A 276 15.37 -13.84 0.11
CA LYS A 276 15.59 -12.39 0.29
C LYS A 276 15.40 -11.71 -1.05
N THR A 277 14.46 -10.78 -1.18
CA THR A 277 14.15 -10.20 -2.49
C THR A 277 14.11 -8.69 -2.45
N ALA A 278 14.68 -8.04 -3.46
CA ALA A 278 14.58 -6.60 -3.70
C ALA A 278 13.89 -6.35 -5.04
N GLN A 279 12.87 -5.49 -5.05
CA GLN A 279 12.09 -5.18 -6.25
C GLN A 279 11.51 -3.76 -6.18
N TRP A 280 11.15 -3.20 -7.32
CA TRP A 280 10.56 -1.86 -7.40
C TRP A 280 9.07 -1.88 -7.07
N PHE A 281 8.66 -0.88 -6.28
CA PHE A 281 7.29 -0.62 -5.89
C PHE A 281 6.92 0.83 -6.22
N SER A 282 5.62 1.12 -6.39
CA SER A 282 5.12 2.46 -6.62
C SER A 282 3.81 2.77 -5.89
N LEU A 283 3.65 4.01 -5.47
CA LEU A 283 2.45 4.53 -4.80
C LEU A 283 2.09 5.92 -5.34
N ARG A 284 0.81 6.16 -5.62
CA ARG A 284 0.34 7.45 -6.16
C ARG A 284 0.13 8.48 -5.05
N LYS A 285 0.74 9.65 -5.18
CA LYS A 285 0.55 10.80 -4.28
C LYS A 285 0.69 10.46 -2.79
N VAL A 286 1.63 9.58 -2.46
CA VAL A 286 1.98 9.23 -1.07
C VAL A 286 3.33 9.83 -0.74
N ASP A 287 3.40 10.59 0.34
CA ASP A 287 4.65 11.21 0.81
C ASP A 287 5.69 10.10 1.14
N PRO A 288 6.91 10.16 0.58
CA PRO A 288 7.94 9.15 0.79
C PRO A 288 8.32 8.99 2.27
N ARG A 289 8.22 10.03 3.09
CA ARG A 289 8.49 9.96 4.54
C ARG A 289 7.49 9.07 5.26
N LYS A 290 6.23 9.04 4.80
CA LYS A 290 5.20 8.12 5.30
C LYS A 290 5.49 6.67 4.87
N VAL A 291 5.97 6.47 3.64
CA VAL A 291 6.42 5.15 3.16
C VAL A 291 7.58 4.64 4.00
N ALA A 292 8.59 5.49 4.26
CA ALA A 292 9.72 5.18 5.11
C ALA A 292 9.29 4.82 6.55
N ALA A 293 8.39 5.60 7.15
CA ALA A 293 7.84 5.32 8.47
C ALA A 293 7.09 3.97 8.52
N ALA A 294 6.21 3.71 7.55
CA ALA A 294 5.48 2.45 7.44
C ALA A 294 6.42 1.25 7.29
N GLY A 295 7.48 1.38 6.49
CA GLY A 295 8.49 0.34 6.33
C GLY A 295 9.30 0.07 7.60
N ARG A 296 9.61 1.10 8.40
CA ARG A 296 10.31 0.93 9.69
C ARG A 296 9.52 0.12 10.71
N GLU A 297 8.18 0.15 10.65
CA GLU A 297 7.32 -0.65 11.52
C GLU A 297 7.29 -2.15 11.15
N LEU A 298 7.82 -2.55 9.99
CA LEU A 298 7.74 -3.91 9.48
C LEU A 298 9.08 -4.63 9.66
N ARG A 299 9.15 -5.62 10.54
CA ARG A 299 10.40 -6.31 10.90
C ARG A 299 11.16 -6.91 9.70
N ASP A 300 10.46 -7.55 8.79
CA ASP A 300 10.94 -8.35 7.65
C ASP A 300 10.86 -7.62 6.30
N ILE A 301 10.51 -6.33 6.31
CA ILE A 301 10.40 -5.48 5.11
C ILE A 301 11.23 -4.21 5.33
N ARG A 302 11.94 -3.76 4.30
CA ARG A 302 12.61 -2.46 4.28
C ARG A 302 12.29 -1.77 2.95
N VAL A 303 12.21 -0.45 2.98
CA VAL A 303 11.89 0.38 1.82
C VAL A 303 12.88 1.54 1.76
N GLY A 304 13.23 1.96 0.54
CA GLY A 304 14.26 2.96 0.32
C GLY A 304 14.51 3.22 -1.16
N ASN A 305 15.60 3.89 -1.49
CA ASN A 305 15.96 4.29 -2.85
C ASN A 305 14.78 4.98 -3.57
N TYR A 306 14.22 5.99 -2.91
CA TYR A 306 13.04 6.70 -3.40
C TYR A 306 13.38 7.50 -4.65
N ARG A 307 12.46 7.46 -5.62
CA ARG A 307 12.49 8.22 -6.86
C ARG A 307 11.07 8.60 -7.21
N PHE A 308 10.90 9.45 -8.21
CA PHE A 308 9.57 9.83 -8.65
C PHE A 308 9.33 9.56 -10.13
N SER A 309 8.06 9.36 -10.48
CA SER A 309 7.64 9.04 -11.84
C SER A 309 6.19 9.45 -12.07
N ASP A 310 5.84 9.78 -13.32
CA ASP A 310 4.45 9.97 -13.73
C ASP A 310 3.70 8.67 -14.00
N ARG A 311 4.40 7.52 -13.99
CA ARG A 311 3.83 6.23 -14.34
C ARG A 311 3.84 5.26 -13.16
N ASN A 312 2.67 4.69 -12.87
CA ASN A 312 2.54 3.55 -11.97
C ASN A 312 3.29 2.33 -12.51
N LEU A 313 3.91 1.54 -11.62
CA LEU A 313 4.42 0.22 -11.97
C LEU A 313 3.25 -0.77 -12.12
N ARG A 314 3.31 -1.56 -13.19
CA ARG A 314 2.32 -2.60 -13.52
C ARG A 314 3.02 -3.93 -13.78
N LEU A 315 2.27 -5.02 -13.67
CA LEU A 315 2.77 -6.36 -13.97
C LEU A 315 3.39 -6.40 -15.38
N GLY A 316 4.60 -6.96 -15.48
CA GLY A 316 5.36 -7.06 -16.73
C GLY A 316 6.34 -5.92 -17.00
N MET A 317 6.33 -4.84 -16.22
CA MET A 317 7.28 -3.71 -16.36
C MET A 317 8.65 -4.01 -15.72
N LEU A 318 9.28 -5.10 -16.14
CA LEU A 318 10.62 -5.51 -15.73
C LEU A 318 11.32 -6.26 -16.86
N SER A 319 12.64 -6.15 -16.96
CA SER A 319 13.42 -6.86 -17.98
C SER A 319 13.91 -8.23 -17.50
N GLY A 320 14.07 -8.41 -16.19
CA GLY A 320 14.54 -9.68 -15.64
C GLY A 320 14.75 -9.68 -14.13
N ASN A 321 15.51 -10.67 -13.65
CA ASN A 321 15.91 -10.78 -12.26
C ASN A 321 17.36 -11.28 -12.18
N VAL A 322 18.14 -10.70 -11.27
CA VAL A 322 19.44 -11.22 -10.87
C VAL A 322 19.22 -12.20 -9.71
N PHE A 323 19.70 -13.43 -9.89
CA PHE A 323 19.66 -14.45 -8.86
C PHE A 323 21.04 -14.62 -8.23
N ARG A 324 21.08 -14.70 -6.90
CA ARG A 324 22.25 -15.20 -6.15
C ARG A 324 21.79 -16.39 -5.33
N ILE A 325 22.32 -17.56 -5.69
CA ILE A 325 21.88 -18.86 -5.15
C ILE A 325 23.09 -19.52 -4.48
N CYS A 326 22.90 -20.02 -3.27
CA CYS A 326 23.86 -20.85 -2.55
C CYS A 326 23.31 -22.28 -2.50
N LEU A 327 24.07 -23.22 -3.07
CA LEU A 327 23.85 -24.65 -2.91
C LEU A 327 24.65 -25.13 -1.69
N ARG A 328 23.99 -25.83 -0.77
CA ARG A 328 24.62 -26.36 0.45
C ARG A 328 24.87 -27.86 0.32
N ASN A 329 25.83 -28.38 1.07
CA ASN A 329 26.15 -29.81 1.13
C ASN A 329 26.45 -30.40 -0.26
N VAL A 330 27.22 -29.68 -1.07
CA VAL A 330 27.72 -30.17 -2.35
C VAL A 330 28.96 -31.02 -2.05
N THR A 331 28.97 -32.25 -2.55
CA THR A 331 30.06 -33.22 -2.32
C THR A 331 30.84 -33.54 -3.60
N ALA A 332 30.55 -32.86 -4.71
CA ALA A 332 31.29 -32.99 -5.96
C ALA A 332 32.64 -32.26 -5.88
N SER A 333 33.57 -32.62 -6.76
CA SER A 333 34.87 -31.94 -6.86
C SER A 333 34.74 -30.54 -7.46
N ASP A 334 35.70 -29.67 -7.18
CA ASP A 334 35.73 -28.30 -7.69
C ASP A 334 35.80 -28.27 -9.22
N GLU A 335 36.45 -29.24 -9.85
CA GLU A 335 36.52 -29.37 -11.31
C GLU A 335 35.14 -29.67 -11.91
N CYS A 336 34.40 -30.60 -11.31
CA CYS A 336 33.03 -30.96 -11.71
C CYS A 336 32.10 -29.74 -11.61
N ILE A 337 32.17 -29.01 -10.49
CA ILE A 337 31.36 -27.81 -10.25
C ILE A 337 31.71 -26.69 -11.24
N THR A 338 33.01 -26.44 -11.45
CA THR A 338 33.51 -25.38 -12.35
C THR A 338 33.06 -25.66 -13.79
N ARG A 339 33.20 -26.91 -14.24
CA ARG A 339 32.77 -27.32 -15.57
C ARG A 339 31.26 -27.18 -15.76
N ALA A 340 30.44 -27.56 -14.78
CA ALA A 340 28.99 -27.35 -14.83
C ALA A 340 28.61 -25.85 -14.92
N CYS A 341 29.29 -24.99 -14.17
CA CYS A 341 29.06 -23.54 -14.20
C CYS A 341 29.44 -22.92 -15.55
N ASP A 342 30.55 -23.37 -16.15
CA ASP A 342 30.99 -22.89 -17.46
C ASP A 342 30.03 -23.33 -18.58
N LEU A 343 29.51 -24.55 -18.53
CA LEU A 343 28.51 -25.04 -19.47
C LEU A 343 27.21 -24.24 -19.38
N LEU A 344 26.72 -23.98 -18.16
CA LEU A 344 25.56 -23.11 -17.95
C LEU A 344 25.80 -21.68 -18.47
N ARG A 345 27.00 -21.13 -18.27
CA ARG A 345 27.35 -19.78 -18.76
C ARG A 345 27.37 -19.70 -20.28
N ARG A 346 27.94 -20.71 -20.96
CA ARG A 346 28.13 -20.71 -22.42
C ARG A 346 26.85 -21.09 -23.16
N ASN A 347 26.15 -22.10 -22.67
CA ASN A 347 25.06 -22.73 -23.42
C ASN A 347 23.68 -22.39 -22.84
N GLY A 348 23.61 -21.92 -21.59
CA GLY A 348 22.36 -21.66 -20.89
C GLY A 348 21.68 -22.94 -20.40
N PHE A 349 20.35 -22.93 -20.38
CA PHE A 349 19.51 -24.03 -19.92
C PHE A 349 18.21 -24.06 -20.74
N VAL A 350 17.51 -25.20 -20.73
CA VAL A 350 16.20 -25.32 -21.38
C VAL A 350 15.15 -24.55 -20.59
N ASN A 351 14.45 -23.61 -21.23
CA ASN A 351 13.52 -22.69 -20.58
C ASN A 351 12.16 -23.35 -20.23
N TYR A 352 12.18 -24.35 -19.36
CA TYR A 352 10.99 -25.05 -18.89
C TYR A 352 10.15 -24.23 -17.90
N TYR A 353 8.85 -24.51 -17.86
CA TYR A 353 8.04 -24.17 -16.69
C TYR A 353 8.37 -25.15 -15.55
N GLY A 354 8.88 -24.64 -14.43
CA GLY A 354 9.19 -25.47 -13.27
C GLY A 354 7.96 -25.94 -12.47
N LEU A 355 8.16 -26.92 -11.58
CA LEU A 355 7.12 -27.52 -10.73
C LEU A 355 6.20 -26.52 -10.00
N GLN A 356 6.74 -25.35 -9.61
CA GLN A 356 5.96 -24.30 -8.94
C GLN A 356 4.75 -23.82 -9.77
N ARG A 357 4.79 -23.93 -11.10
CA ARG A 357 3.69 -23.53 -11.99
C ARG A 357 2.56 -24.55 -12.03
N PHE A 358 2.82 -25.78 -11.63
CA PHE A 358 1.87 -26.89 -11.68
C PHE A 358 1.17 -27.16 -10.34
N GLY A 359 1.50 -26.38 -9.31
CA GLY A 359 0.95 -26.51 -7.96
C GLY A 359 1.66 -27.60 -7.15
N SER A 360 1.41 -27.61 -5.84
CA SER A 360 2.00 -28.60 -4.91
C SER A 360 1.09 -29.81 -4.64
N ARG A 361 -0.15 -29.76 -5.14
CA ARG A 361 -1.20 -30.77 -4.95
C ARG A 361 -1.13 -31.79 -6.09
N LEU A 362 -0.90 -33.04 -5.74
CA LEU A 362 -0.83 -34.15 -6.69
C LEU A 362 -2.20 -34.76 -7.01
N ASP A 363 -3.14 -34.63 -6.07
CA ASP A 363 -4.53 -34.99 -6.23
C ASP A 363 -5.18 -34.22 -7.38
N MET A 364 -4.71 -33.00 -7.65
CA MET A 364 -5.13 -32.26 -8.83
C MET A 364 -4.10 -31.22 -9.29
N PRO A 365 -3.20 -31.60 -10.22
CA PRO A 365 -2.28 -30.66 -10.83
C PRO A 365 -3.05 -29.56 -11.58
N THR A 366 -2.53 -28.33 -11.60
CA THR A 366 -3.22 -27.19 -12.22
C THR A 366 -3.46 -27.40 -13.72
N TYR A 367 -2.57 -28.12 -14.40
CA TYR A 367 -2.71 -28.42 -15.82
C TYR A 367 -3.91 -29.34 -16.10
N GLU A 368 -4.29 -30.21 -15.15
CA GLU A 368 -5.41 -31.12 -15.31
C GLU A 368 -6.73 -30.35 -15.22
N ILE A 369 -6.82 -29.42 -14.27
CA ILE A 369 -7.93 -28.46 -14.17
C ILE A 369 -8.04 -27.65 -15.46
N GLY A 370 -6.92 -27.15 -15.98
CA GLY A 370 -6.88 -26.42 -17.24
C GLY A 370 -7.40 -27.24 -18.42
N LYS A 371 -6.98 -28.50 -18.56
CA LYS A 371 -7.48 -29.41 -19.59
C LYS A 371 -9.00 -29.63 -19.50
N ARG A 372 -9.53 -29.82 -18.29
CA ARG A 372 -10.97 -30.02 -18.06
C ARG A 372 -11.79 -28.77 -18.40
N LEU A 373 -11.31 -27.59 -18.01
CA LEU A 373 -11.93 -26.32 -18.37
C LEU A 373 -11.99 -26.13 -19.89
N LEU A 374 -10.93 -26.44 -20.62
CA LEU A 374 -10.89 -26.36 -22.08
C LEU A 374 -11.84 -27.36 -22.76
N ARG A 375 -12.13 -28.49 -22.11
CA ARG A 375 -13.11 -29.49 -22.57
C ARG A 375 -14.55 -29.17 -22.17
N ALA A 376 -14.79 -28.04 -21.49
CA ALA A 376 -16.08 -27.65 -20.94
C ALA A 376 -16.69 -28.67 -19.94
N ASP A 377 -15.86 -29.50 -19.32
CA ASP A 377 -16.29 -30.48 -18.31
C ASP A 377 -16.39 -29.80 -16.93
N LEU A 378 -17.44 -29.01 -16.75
CA LEU A 378 -17.64 -28.15 -15.58
C LEU A 378 -18.20 -28.89 -14.36
N GLY A 379 -18.76 -30.09 -14.56
CA GLY A 379 -19.35 -30.91 -13.49
C GLY A 379 -18.28 -31.39 -12.50
N GLU A 380 -17.17 -31.91 -13.03
CA GLU A 380 -16.09 -32.42 -12.19
C GLU A 380 -15.20 -31.30 -11.62
N VAL A 381 -15.02 -30.18 -12.32
CA VAL A 381 -14.23 -29.03 -11.83
C VAL A 381 -14.81 -28.42 -10.55
N ARG A 382 -16.13 -28.49 -10.36
CA ARG A 382 -16.78 -28.02 -9.12
C ARG A 382 -16.56 -28.97 -7.95
N ALA A 383 -16.50 -30.28 -8.20
CA ALA A 383 -16.19 -31.28 -7.17
C ALA A 383 -14.73 -31.16 -6.68
N SER A 384 -13.82 -30.76 -7.59
CA SER A 384 -12.40 -30.50 -7.32
C SER A 384 -12.11 -29.41 -6.28
N ASN A 385 -12.91 -28.34 -6.28
CA ASN A 385 -12.64 -27.14 -5.48
C ASN A 385 -13.23 -27.21 -4.07
N ASN A 386 -14.08 -28.21 -3.79
CA ASN A 386 -14.76 -28.40 -2.51
C ASN A 386 -14.08 -29.42 -1.58
N ASN A 387 -12.90 -29.95 -1.95
CA ASN A 387 -12.05 -30.86 -1.16
C ASN A 387 -10.60 -30.32 -1.03
#